data_AF-A0A3D1J505-F1
#
_entry.id   AF-A0A3D1J505-F1
#
_cell.length_a   1.000
_cell.length_b   1.000
_cell.length_c   1.000
_cell.angle_alpha   90.00
_cell.angle_beta   90.00
_cell.angle_gamma   90.00
#
_symmetry.space_group_name_H-M   'P 1'
#
loop_
_entity.id
_entity.type
_entity.pdbx_description
1 polymer ?
#
loop_
_entity_poly.entity_id
_entity_poly.type
_entity_poly.pdbx_seq_one_letter_code
_entity_poly.pdbx_strand_id
1 'polypeptide(L)' 'RHLRIGYNRAARLLEQMEQSGLVSTMQSNGNREILVPVGNTE' A
#
# COMPACT_ATOMS: atom_id res chain seq x y z
N ARG A 1 10.17 -9.96 -0.13
CA ARG A 1 10.40 -8.58 0.39
C ARG A 1 11.00 -7.73 -0.73
N HIS A 2 10.24 -6.83 -1.35
CA HIS A 2 10.71 -6.07 -2.52
C HIS A 2 11.65 -4.93 -2.14
N LEU A 3 11.31 -4.19 -1.08
CA LEU A 3 12.05 -2.98 -0.66
C LEU A 3 13.14 -3.23 0.40
N ARG A 4 13.37 -4.49 0.80
CA ARG A 4 14.33 -4.89 1.87
C ARG A 4 14.16 -4.13 3.20
N ILE A 5 12.96 -3.66 3.51
CA ILE A 5 12.61 -3.01 4.79
C ILE A 5 12.01 -3.98 5.81
N GLY A 6 12.15 -3.65 7.10
CA GLY A 6 11.52 -4.37 8.21
C GLY A 6 9.99 -4.29 8.18
N TYR A 7 9.33 -5.23 8.86
CA TYR A 7 7.86 -5.35 8.86
C TYR A 7 7.16 -4.09 9.40
N ASN A 8 7.61 -3.58 10.54
CA ASN A 8 7.04 -2.38 11.17
C ASN A 8 7.18 -1.13 10.27
N ARG A 9 8.27 -1.04 9.50
CA ARG A 9 8.46 0.07 8.54
C ARG A 9 7.49 -0.07 7.37
N ALA A 10 7.32 -1.28 6.84
CA ALA A 10 6.36 -1.52 5.77
C ALA A 10 4.91 -1.23 6.21
N ALA A 11 4.54 -1.61 7.43
CA ALA A 11 3.21 -1.33 7.99
C ALA A 11 2.91 0.17 8.05
N ARG A 12 3.84 0.98 8.58
CA ARG A 12 3.70 2.45 8.63
C ARG A 12 3.57 3.08 7.24
N LEU A 13 4.35 2.61 6.27
CA LEU A 13 4.23 3.09 4.89
C LEU A 13 2.86 2.75 4.31
N LEU A 14 2.35 1.55 4.58
CA LEU A 14 1.05 1.12 4.11
C LEU A 14 -0.09 1.94 4.73
N GLU A 15 -0.02 2.26 6.03
CA GLU A 15 -0.96 3.17 6.69
C GLU A 15 -0.94 4.57 6.08
N GLN A 16 0.26 5.11 5.77
CA GLN A 16 0.40 6.39 5.08
C GLN A 16 -0.17 6.35 3.65
N MET A 17 0.01 5.23 2.94
CA MET A 17 -0.57 5.01 1.61
C MET A 17 -2.11 4.92 1.66
N GLU A 18 -2.67 4.31 2.71
CA GLU A 18 -4.11 4.31 2.96
C GLU A 18 -4.63 5.72 3.26
N GLN A 19 -3.97 6.45 4.16
CA GLN A 19 -4.38 7.81 4.53
C GLN A 19 -4.29 8.80 3.37
N SER A 20 -3.37 8.59 2.44
CA SER A 20 -3.23 9.40 1.22
C SER A 20 -4.14 8.96 0.08
N GLY A 21 -4.96 7.91 0.27
CA GLY A 21 -5.87 7.39 -0.75
C GLY A 21 -5.19 6.61 -1.87
N LEU A 22 -3.92 6.23 -1.72
CA LEU A 22 -3.19 5.43 -2.71
C LEU A 22 -3.57 3.95 -2.65
N VAL A 23 -3.95 3.47 -1.46
CA VAL A 23 -4.24 2.06 -1.17
C VAL A 23 -5.57 1.98 -0.42
N SER A 24 -6.32 0.90 -0.66
CA SER A 24 -7.58 0.61 0.01
C SER A 24 -7.38 0.23 1.48
N THR A 25 -8.48 0.25 2.23
CA THR A 25 -8.56 -0.32 3.57
C THR A 25 -8.24 -1.82 3.53
N MET A 26 -7.89 -2.39 4.68
CA MET A 26 -7.63 -3.82 4.77
C MET A 26 -8.90 -4.63 4.54
N GLN A 27 -8.87 -5.52 3.55
CA GLN A 27 -9.93 -6.48 3.28
C GLN A 27 -9.93 -7.59 4.34
N SER A 28 -11.03 -8.34 4.44
CA SER A 28 -11.20 -9.46 5.39
C SER A 28 -10.19 -10.60 5.19
N ASN A 29 -9.61 -10.73 4.01
CA ASN A 29 -8.55 -11.68 3.68
C ASN A 29 -7.13 -11.17 4.05
N GLY A 30 -7.02 -9.95 4.58
CA GLY A 30 -5.75 -9.31 4.94
C GLY A 30 -5.03 -8.61 3.78
N ASN A 31 -5.59 -8.61 2.58
CA ASN A 31 -5.04 -7.92 1.42
C ASN A 31 -5.56 -6.48 1.32
N ARG A 32 -4.83 -5.67 0.55
CA ARG A 32 -5.21 -4.29 0.22
C ARG A 32 -4.99 -4.08 -1.27
N GLU A 33 -5.88 -3.32 -1.88
CA GLU A 33 -5.83 -3.00 -3.31
C GLU A 33 -5.21 -1.62 -3.55
N ILE A 34 -4.53 -1.45 -4.67
CA ILE A 34 -3.97 -0.15 -5.08
C ILE A 34 -5.07 0.61 -5.83
N LEU A 35 -5.38 1.83 -5.39
CA LEU A 35 -6.46 2.64 -5.95
C LEU A 35 -5.96 3.57 -7.07
N VAL A 36 -4.65 3.82 -7.13
CA VAL A 36 -4.05 4.65 -8.16
C VAL A 36 -3.58 3.81 -9.36
N PRO A 37 -3.68 4.35 -10.59
CA PRO A 37 -3.12 3.68 -11.76
C PRO A 37 -1.60 3.52 -11.58
N VAL A 38 -1.13 2.28 -11.74
CA VAL A 38 0.30 1.95 -11.71
C VAL A 38 0.93 2.39 -13.03
N GLY A 39 1.32 3.67 -13.12
CA GLY A 39 2.22 4.22 -14.13
C GLY A 39 2.00 3.73 -15.56
N ASN A 40 0.94 4.24 -16.21
CA ASN A 40 0.82 4.36 -17.66
C ASN A 40 -0.01 5.62 -17.96
N THR A 41 0.48 6.75 -17.48
CA THR A 41 0.05 8.07 -17.97
C THR A 41 1.24 8.60 -18.74
N GLU A 42 1.25 8.33 -20.05
CA GLU A 42 2.10 9.02 -21.02
C GLU A 42 1.70 10.50 -21.11
#